data_AF-A0AAW5SJM7-F1
#
_entry.id   AF-A0AAW5SJM7-F1
#
_cell.length_a   1.000
_cell.length_b   1.000
_cell.length_c   1.000
_cell.angle_alpha   90.00
_cell.angle_beta   90.00
_cell.angle_gamma   90.00
#
_symmetry.space_group_name_H-M   'P 1'
#
loop_
_entity.id
_entity.type
_entity.pdbx_description
1 polymer ?
#
loop_
_entity_poly.entity_id
_entity_poly.type
_entity_poly.pdbx_seq_one_letter_code
_entity_poly.pdbx_strand_id
1 'polypeptide(L)'
;MAAKALNFINSLGRNSINSFVLYVNSSGPAVLGRLEYRMRSARSDLGEPLNGQSGRLDLCRQILAEFPPAAIVETGTFIGNTTKFFADFGVPVYTAEKKPRYHAFAEERFRSDRDRVHVVLGDSRALLRQLAEDPSFPKDDVFFYLDAHWYSDLPLAEEIEMIFGSWRRSVIMIDDFAVPGDSYSYDDYGPGAVLNDEYLDTLGRSDMLRFYPSLPAAQETGAKRGCVVLCGDPDTGLRLSKLPGLRTGTTPSGGLG
;
A
#
# COMPACT_ATOMS: atom_id res chain seq x y z
N MET A 1 28.06 -14.07 -1.27
CA MET A 1 27.43 -15.39 -1.60
C MET A 1 26.79 -15.44 -2.99
N ALA A 2 26.28 -14.33 -3.55
CA ALA A 2 25.76 -14.29 -4.93
C ALA A 2 26.78 -14.69 -6.02
N ALA A 3 28.06 -14.30 -5.85
CA ALA A 3 29.14 -14.76 -6.74
C ALA A 3 29.35 -16.28 -6.68
N LYS A 4 29.11 -16.93 -5.53
CA LYS A 4 29.20 -18.40 -5.40
C LYS A 4 28.00 -19.09 -6.05
N ALA A 5 26.79 -18.52 -5.99
CA ALA A 5 25.61 -19.06 -6.65
C ALA A 5 25.68 -18.91 -8.19
N LEU A 6 26.17 -17.76 -8.68
CA LEU A 6 26.37 -17.53 -10.11
C LEU A 6 27.52 -18.39 -10.67
N ASN A 7 28.62 -18.54 -9.91
CA ASN A 7 29.70 -19.47 -10.26
C ASN A 7 29.26 -20.94 -10.17
N PHE A 8 28.35 -21.29 -9.26
CA PHE A 8 27.77 -22.63 -9.19
C PHE A 8 26.88 -22.92 -10.40
N ILE A 9 26.03 -21.98 -10.82
CA ILE A 9 25.21 -22.13 -12.04
C ILE A 9 26.11 -22.22 -13.29
N ASN A 10 27.18 -21.43 -13.35
CA ASN A 10 28.16 -21.50 -14.43
C ASN A 10 29.07 -22.74 -14.37
N SER A 11 29.20 -23.41 -13.22
CA SER A 11 29.96 -24.67 -13.09
C SER A 11 29.10 -25.91 -13.35
N LEU A 12 27.79 -25.75 -13.55
CA LEU A 12 26.87 -26.83 -13.87
C LEU A 12 26.91 -27.13 -15.37
N GLY A 13 27.12 -28.38 -15.75
CA GLY A 13 27.04 -28.81 -17.15
C GLY A 13 25.65 -28.56 -17.75
N ARG A 14 25.56 -28.45 -19.09
CA ARG A 14 24.31 -28.18 -19.85
C ARG A 14 23.08 -28.99 -19.37
N ASN A 15 23.26 -30.23 -18.94
CA ASN A 15 22.18 -31.09 -18.43
C ASN A 15 21.60 -30.62 -17.08
N SER A 16 22.42 -30.06 -16.19
CA SER A 16 21.97 -29.49 -14.91
C SER A 16 21.30 -28.13 -15.08
N ILE A 17 21.72 -27.33 -16.06
CA ILE A 17 21.04 -26.08 -16.43
C ILE A 17 19.66 -26.39 -16.99
N ASN A 18 19.54 -27.36 -17.89
CA ASN A 18 18.24 -27.79 -18.43
C ASN A 18 17.33 -28.36 -17.34
N SER A 19 17.87 -29.11 -16.38
CA SER A 19 17.08 -29.64 -15.25
C SER A 19 16.61 -28.55 -14.29
N PHE A 20 17.43 -27.53 -14.02
CA PHE A 20 17.04 -26.36 -13.23
C PHE A 20 15.98 -25.51 -13.93
N VAL A 21 16.12 -25.31 -15.25
CA VAL A 21 15.13 -24.61 -16.07
C VAL A 21 13.81 -25.39 -16.12
N LEU A 22 13.86 -26.71 -16.29
CA LEU A 22 12.67 -27.58 -16.21
C LEU A 22 12.02 -27.56 -14.83
N TYR A 23 12.82 -27.56 -13.75
CA TYR A 23 12.34 -27.44 -12.38
C TYR A 23 11.64 -26.09 -12.14
N VAL A 24 12.24 -24.98 -12.58
CA VAL A 24 11.62 -23.64 -12.50
C VAL A 24 10.33 -23.59 -13.33
N ASN A 25 10.33 -24.16 -14.54
CA ASN A 25 9.16 -24.19 -15.43
C ASN A 25 8.04 -25.12 -14.93
N SER A 26 8.34 -26.10 -14.07
CA SER A 26 7.36 -27.01 -13.43
C SER A 26 7.01 -26.61 -11.99
N SER A 27 7.65 -25.57 -11.45
CA SER A 27 7.43 -25.10 -10.09
C SER A 27 6.20 -24.19 -9.99
N GLY A 28 5.37 -24.42 -8.97
CA GLY A 28 4.22 -23.56 -8.69
C GLY A 28 4.61 -22.12 -8.31
N PRO A 29 3.67 -21.16 -8.40
CA PRO A 29 3.94 -19.74 -8.21
C PRO A 29 4.60 -19.40 -6.86
N ALA A 30 4.26 -20.14 -5.81
CA ALA A 30 4.84 -19.93 -4.49
C ALA A 30 6.34 -20.29 -4.41
N VAL A 31 6.77 -21.34 -5.10
CA VAL A 31 8.21 -21.72 -5.16
C VAL A 31 8.98 -20.65 -5.92
N LEU A 32 8.42 -20.14 -7.02
CA LEU A 32 9.01 -19.05 -7.80
C LEU A 32 9.17 -17.78 -6.97
N GLY A 33 8.14 -17.37 -6.23
CA GLY A 33 8.18 -16.18 -5.37
C GLY A 33 9.27 -16.25 -4.30
N ARG A 34 9.36 -17.38 -3.59
CA ARG A 34 10.41 -17.61 -2.56
C ARG A 34 11.81 -17.59 -3.15
N LEU A 35 12.00 -18.24 -4.30
CA LEU A 35 13.29 -18.27 -4.99
C LEU A 35 13.68 -16.86 -5.46
N GLU A 36 12.74 -16.12 -6.02
CA GLU A 36 12.93 -14.74 -6.47
C GLU A 36 13.36 -13.83 -5.32
N TYR A 37 12.71 -13.92 -4.15
CA TYR A 37 13.13 -13.16 -2.97
C TYR A 37 14.58 -13.45 -2.60
N ARG A 38 14.97 -14.72 -2.50
CA ARG A 38 16.34 -15.10 -2.14
C ARG A 38 17.37 -14.57 -3.13
N MET A 39 17.06 -14.58 -4.42
CA MET A 39 17.94 -14.05 -5.45
C MET A 39 18.06 -12.53 -5.40
N ARG A 40 16.94 -11.81 -5.27
CA ARG A 40 16.90 -10.33 -5.23
C ARG A 40 17.50 -9.78 -3.94
N SER A 41 17.19 -10.40 -2.79
CA SER A 41 17.78 -10.06 -1.49
C SER A 41 19.31 -10.23 -1.51
N ALA A 42 19.83 -11.31 -2.11
CA ALA A 42 21.27 -11.52 -2.23
C ALA A 42 21.98 -10.48 -3.13
N ARG A 43 21.23 -9.70 -3.92
CA ARG A 43 21.72 -8.60 -4.78
C ARG A 43 21.40 -7.21 -4.22
N SER A 44 20.70 -7.13 -3.08
CA SER A 44 20.18 -5.87 -2.53
C SER A 44 19.29 -5.09 -3.51
N ASP A 45 18.51 -5.81 -4.33
CA ASP A 45 17.68 -5.26 -5.41
C ASP A 45 16.19 -5.47 -5.11
N LEU A 46 15.66 -4.72 -4.15
CA LEU A 46 14.24 -4.79 -3.79
C LEU A 46 13.47 -3.54 -4.21
N GLY A 47 14.16 -2.41 -4.47
CA GLY A 47 13.53 -1.12 -4.79
C GLY A 47 13.12 -0.34 -3.53
N GLU A 48 12.55 0.84 -3.75
CA GLU A 48 12.15 1.76 -2.69
C GLU A 48 10.66 1.62 -2.32
N PRO A 49 10.26 1.92 -1.07
CA PRO A 49 8.86 2.02 -0.67
C PRO A 49 8.19 3.27 -1.27
N LEU A 50 6.85 3.33 -1.21
CA LEU A 50 6.09 4.55 -1.47
C LEU A 50 6.50 5.25 -2.78
N ASN A 51 6.68 4.48 -3.84
CA ASN A 51 7.07 4.95 -5.17
C ASN A 51 8.45 5.64 -5.28
N GLY A 52 9.32 5.45 -4.29
CA GLY A 52 10.63 6.12 -4.21
C GLY A 52 10.51 7.64 -3.99
N GLN A 53 9.39 8.08 -3.43
CA GLN A 53 9.05 9.49 -3.23
C GLN A 53 9.46 9.90 -1.81
N SER A 54 10.48 10.75 -1.73
CA SER A 54 11.02 11.23 -0.46
C SER A 54 10.02 12.10 0.31
N GLY A 55 9.28 12.97 -0.38
CA GLY A 55 8.23 13.79 0.22
C GLY A 55 7.08 12.93 0.72
N ARG A 56 6.66 11.88 -0.02
CA ARG A 56 5.66 10.93 0.47
C ARG A 56 6.14 10.14 1.70
N LEU A 57 7.40 9.73 1.73
CA LEU A 57 8.00 9.09 2.91
C LEU A 57 7.92 10.02 4.13
N ASP A 58 8.30 11.29 3.97
CA ASP A 58 8.25 12.27 5.04
C ASP A 58 6.82 12.62 5.45
N LEU A 59 5.88 12.67 4.51
CA LEU A 59 4.47 12.83 4.78
C LEU A 59 3.92 11.66 5.62
N CYS A 60 4.21 10.41 5.23
CA CYS A 60 3.80 9.25 6.01
C CYS A 60 4.39 9.28 7.43
N ARG A 61 5.67 9.66 7.57
CA ARG A 61 6.30 9.83 8.90
C ARG A 61 5.61 10.91 9.73
N GLN A 62 5.27 12.05 9.15
CA GLN A 62 4.53 13.12 9.85
C GLN A 62 3.17 12.62 10.34
N ILE A 63 2.41 11.93 9.48
CA ILE A 63 1.11 11.38 9.84
C ILE A 63 1.25 10.35 10.96
N LEU A 64 2.16 9.38 10.82
CA LEU A 64 2.33 8.32 11.82
C LEU A 64 2.94 8.82 13.14
N ALA A 65 3.66 9.95 13.13
CA ALA A 65 4.11 10.61 14.34
C ALA A 65 2.98 11.37 15.05
N GLU A 66 2.10 12.04 14.30
CA GLU A 66 0.94 12.74 14.84
C GLU A 66 -0.15 11.75 15.31
N PHE A 67 -0.35 10.67 14.58
CA PHE A 67 -1.33 9.62 14.84
C PHE A 67 -0.62 8.27 15.00
N PRO A 68 0.05 8.00 16.14
CA PRO A 68 0.66 6.71 16.40
C PRO A 68 -0.41 5.61 16.33
N PRO A 69 -0.36 4.71 15.33
CA PRO A 69 -1.46 3.79 15.12
C PRO A 69 -1.34 2.55 16.03
N ALA A 70 -2.47 1.96 16.38
CA ALA A 70 -2.51 0.65 17.04
C ALA A 70 -2.15 -0.49 16.07
N ALA A 71 -2.44 -0.31 14.78
CA ALA A 71 -2.08 -1.21 13.69
C ALA A 71 -2.03 -0.45 12.35
N ILE A 72 -1.30 -1.00 11.39
CA ILE A 72 -1.27 -0.54 10.00
C ILE A 72 -1.90 -1.61 9.10
N VAL A 73 -2.74 -1.19 8.17
CA VAL A 73 -3.33 -2.07 7.15
C VAL A 73 -2.96 -1.56 5.76
N GLU A 74 -2.42 -2.42 4.92
CA GLU A 74 -2.05 -2.13 3.54
C GLU A 74 -2.88 -3.00 2.59
N THR A 75 -3.41 -2.43 1.51
CA THR A 75 -4.03 -3.19 0.43
C THR A 75 -3.09 -3.15 -0.78
N GLY A 76 -2.48 -4.28 -1.13
CA GLY A 76 -1.44 -4.37 -2.18
C GLY A 76 -0.02 -4.54 -1.63
N THR A 77 0.38 -5.77 -1.35
CA THR A 77 1.74 -6.05 -0.83
C THR A 77 2.84 -6.02 -1.90
N PHE A 78 2.58 -6.61 -3.07
CA PHE A 78 3.58 -6.91 -4.10
C PHE A 78 4.82 -7.61 -3.50
N ILE A 79 6.02 -7.03 -3.65
CA ILE A 79 7.26 -7.55 -3.07
C ILE A 79 7.53 -7.03 -1.65
N GLY A 80 6.66 -6.18 -1.11
CA GLY A 80 6.67 -5.72 0.29
C GLY A 80 7.63 -4.56 0.60
N ASN A 81 7.91 -3.64 -0.31
CA ASN A 81 8.74 -2.48 0.02
C ASN A 81 8.04 -1.53 0.98
N THR A 82 6.82 -1.12 0.64
CA THR A 82 5.98 -0.25 1.47
C THR A 82 5.61 -0.95 2.78
N THR A 83 5.23 -2.22 2.75
CA THR A 83 5.05 -3.06 3.94
C THR A 83 6.27 -3.04 4.87
N LYS A 84 7.49 -3.14 4.32
CA LYS A 84 8.72 -3.10 5.12
C LYS A 84 8.93 -1.73 5.77
N PHE A 85 8.61 -0.65 5.07
CA PHE A 85 8.63 0.70 5.64
C PHE A 85 7.65 0.80 6.81
N PHE A 86 6.42 0.30 6.68
CA PHE A 86 5.45 0.30 7.77
C PHE A 86 5.85 -0.60 8.94
N ALA A 87 6.48 -1.73 8.67
CA ALA A 87 6.96 -2.63 9.72
C ALA A 87 7.97 -1.94 10.66
N ASP A 88 8.76 -0.98 10.16
CA ASP A 88 9.77 -0.26 10.94
C ASP A 88 9.18 0.65 12.04
N PHE A 89 7.86 0.90 12.03
CA PHE A 89 7.17 1.63 13.09
C PHE A 89 6.85 0.77 14.32
N GLY A 90 7.15 -0.54 14.29
CA GLY A 90 7.06 -1.42 15.46
C GLY A 90 5.65 -1.84 15.87
N VAL A 91 4.64 -1.52 15.06
CA VAL A 91 3.24 -1.92 15.26
C VAL A 91 2.86 -3.07 14.33
N PRO A 92 1.79 -3.84 14.64
CA PRO A 92 1.28 -4.85 13.72
C PRO A 92 0.93 -4.28 12.34
N VAL A 93 1.37 -4.97 11.29
CA VAL A 93 1.11 -4.63 9.88
C VAL A 93 0.36 -5.80 9.23
N TYR A 94 -0.79 -5.51 8.64
CA TYR A 94 -1.59 -6.47 7.89
C TYR A 94 -1.62 -6.04 6.43
N THR A 95 -1.32 -6.95 5.51
CA THR A 95 -1.28 -6.62 4.08
C THR A 95 -1.91 -7.71 3.24
N ALA A 96 -2.61 -7.32 2.17
CA ALA A 96 -3.25 -8.25 1.22
C ALA A 96 -2.50 -8.32 -0.11
N GLU A 97 -2.27 -9.54 -0.60
CA GLU A 97 -1.71 -9.82 -1.92
C GLU A 97 -2.52 -10.88 -2.66
N LYS A 98 -3.03 -10.52 -3.83
CA LYS A 98 -3.87 -11.38 -4.68
C LYS A 98 -3.07 -12.46 -5.41
N LYS A 99 -1.85 -12.16 -5.85
CA LYS A 99 -1.05 -13.03 -6.71
C LYS A 99 -0.21 -13.98 -5.85
N PRO A 100 -0.42 -15.31 -5.93
CA PRO A 100 0.29 -16.28 -5.09
C PRO A 100 1.83 -16.21 -5.15
N ARG A 101 2.38 -15.77 -6.29
CA ARG A 101 3.83 -15.57 -6.44
C ARG A 101 4.35 -14.43 -5.55
N TYR A 102 3.69 -13.28 -5.58
CA TYR A 102 4.10 -12.12 -4.78
C TYR A 102 3.79 -12.32 -3.29
N HIS A 103 2.68 -12.99 -2.99
CA HIS A 103 2.39 -13.40 -1.62
C HIS A 103 3.52 -14.26 -1.03
N ALA A 104 3.93 -15.30 -1.75
CA ALA A 104 5.01 -16.17 -1.29
C ALA A 104 6.38 -15.46 -1.24
N PHE A 105 6.60 -14.45 -2.08
CA PHE A 105 7.77 -13.58 -2.01
C PHE A 105 7.76 -12.78 -0.70
N ALA A 106 6.65 -12.09 -0.41
CA ALA A 106 6.53 -11.24 0.77
C ALA A 106 6.54 -12.07 2.07
N GLU A 107 5.87 -13.21 2.12
CA GLU A 107 5.95 -14.17 3.23
C GLU A 107 7.39 -14.60 3.52
N GLU A 108 8.18 -14.89 2.49
CA GLU A 108 9.60 -15.23 2.65
C GLU A 108 10.40 -14.03 3.18
N ARG A 109 10.09 -12.83 2.70
CA ARG A 109 10.71 -11.57 3.13
C ARG A 109 10.48 -11.27 4.60
N PHE A 110 9.27 -11.49 5.08
CA PHE A 110 8.84 -11.14 6.44
C PHE A 110 8.80 -12.33 7.40
N ARG A 111 9.39 -13.48 7.03
CA ARG A 111 9.42 -14.67 7.89
C ARG A 111 9.92 -14.37 9.31
N SER A 112 10.95 -13.55 9.44
CA SER A 112 11.54 -13.20 10.74
C SER A 112 10.67 -12.24 11.56
N ASP A 113 9.72 -11.55 10.91
CA ASP A 113 8.81 -10.55 11.51
C ASP A 113 7.35 -11.05 11.54
N ARG A 114 7.10 -12.36 11.37
CA ARG A 114 5.76 -12.96 11.22
C ARG A 114 4.82 -12.78 12.41
N ASP A 115 5.37 -12.40 13.56
CA ASP A 115 4.62 -12.06 14.78
C ASP A 115 3.99 -10.66 14.69
N ARG A 116 4.47 -9.82 13.76
CA ARG A 116 4.04 -8.44 13.58
C ARG A 116 3.60 -8.13 12.15
N VAL A 117 4.16 -8.78 11.15
CA VAL A 117 3.81 -8.58 9.73
C VAL A 117 3.03 -9.78 9.23
N HIS A 118 1.76 -9.56 8.87
CA HIS A 118 0.83 -10.57 8.45
C HIS A 118 0.49 -10.40 6.97
N VAL A 119 1.02 -11.28 6.11
CA VAL A 119 0.80 -11.23 4.66
C VAL A 119 -0.31 -12.20 4.28
N VAL A 120 -1.47 -11.68 3.91
CA VAL A 120 -2.65 -12.48 3.57
C VAL A 120 -2.75 -12.68 2.06
N LEU A 121 -2.85 -13.95 1.63
CA LEU A 121 -3.14 -14.29 0.24
C LEU A 121 -4.63 -14.10 -0.02
N GLY A 122 -5.01 -13.03 -0.70
CA GLY A 122 -6.42 -12.78 -0.98
C GLY A 122 -6.73 -11.38 -1.50
N ASP A 123 -8.03 -11.16 -1.64
CA ASP A 123 -8.63 -9.86 -1.95
C ASP A 123 -8.56 -8.93 -0.73
N SER A 124 -8.34 -7.64 -0.96
CA SER A 124 -8.23 -6.66 0.11
C SER A 124 -9.54 -6.47 0.89
N ARG A 125 -10.70 -6.55 0.23
CA ARG A 125 -12.02 -6.50 0.90
C ARG A 125 -12.21 -7.70 1.83
N ALA A 126 -11.64 -8.86 1.49
CA ALA A 126 -11.67 -10.03 2.35
C ALA A 126 -10.81 -9.83 3.60
N LEU A 127 -9.60 -9.27 3.46
CA LEU A 127 -8.76 -8.89 4.60
C LEU A 127 -9.48 -7.87 5.49
N LEU A 128 -10.00 -6.78 4.93
CA LEU A 128 -10.70 -5.75 5.69
C LEU A 128 -11.91 -6.33 6.44
N ARG A 129 -12.70 -7.20 5.80
CA ARG A 129 -13.86 -7.83 6.45
C ARG A 129 -13.43 -8.70 7.62
N GLN A 130 -12.38 -9.52 7.44
CA GLN A 130 -11.82 -10.32 8.51
C GLN A 130 -11.37 -9.45 9.69
N LEU A 131 -10.62 -8.37 9.42
CA LEU A 131 -10.15 -7.46 10.47
C LEU A 131 -11.29 -6.67 11.12
N ALA A 132 -12.37 -6.37 10.40
CA ALA A 132 -13.57 -5.73 10.92
C ALA A 132 -14.36 -6.66 11.86
N GLU A 133 -14.44 -7.95 11.54
CA GLU A 133 -15.15 -8.97 12.33
C GLU A 133 -14.33 -9.49 13.53
N ASP A 134 -13.00 -9.39 13.48
CA ASP A 134 -12.13 -9.84 14.58
C ASP A 134 -12.24 -8.90 15.80
N PRO A 135 -12.75 -9.37 16.95
CA PRO A 135 -12.89 -8.53 18.15
C PRO A 135 -11.54 -8.23 18.83
N SER A 136 -10.48 -8.96 18.49
CA SER A 136 -9.12 -8.73 19.01
C SER A 136 -8.35 -7.66 18.22
N PHE A 137 -8.79 -7.36 17.00
CA PHE A 137 -8.19 -6.32 16.18
C PHE A 137 -8.61 -4.92 16.65
N PRO A 138 -7.69 -3.93 16.73
CA PRO A 138 -8.04 -2.56 17.12
C PRO A 138 -9.12 -1.94 16.22
N LYS A 139 -10.11 -1.27 16.83
CA LYS A 139 -11.20 -0.55 16.11
C LYS A 139 -11.05 0.97 16.14
N ASP A 140 -9.95 1.44 16.70
CA ASP A 140 -9.59 2.84 16.85
C ASP A 140 -8.12 3.01 16.42
N ASP A 141 -7.78 4.20 15.94
CA ASP A 141 -6.40 4.62 15.69
C ASP A 141 -5.65 3.64 14.74
N VAL A 142 -6.30 3.23 13.64
CA VAL A 142 -5.71 2.39 12.60
C VAL A 142 -5.36 3.24 11.39
N PHE A 143 -4.15 3.06 10.86
CA PHE A 143 -3.70 3.69 9.62
C PHE A 143 -3.86 2.73 8.45
N PHE A 144 -4.48 3.20 7.36
CA PHE A 144 -4.73 2.42 6.15
C PHE A 144 -3.94 3.00 4.98
N TYR A 145 -3.27 2.14 4.22
CA TYR A 145 -2.63 2.47 2.95
C TYR A 145 -3.28 1.65 1.83
N LEU A 146 -4.00 2.31 0.93
CA LEU A 146 -4.74 1.65 -0.15
C LEU A 146 -3.98 1.76 -1.47
N ASP A 147 -3.55 0.62 -2.02
CA ASP A 147 -2.66 0.49 -3.20
C ASP A 147 -3.08 -0.74 -4.07
N ALA A 148 -4.33 -1.17 -3.94
CA ALA A 148 -4.88 -2.35 -4.61
C ALA A 148 -5.79 -2.00 -5.80
N HIS A 149 -5.47 -0.94 -6.54
CA HIS A 149 -6.24 -0.49 -7.71
C HIS A 149 -5.72 -1.16 -8.99
N TRP A 150 -6.42 -2.16 -9.55
CA TRP A 150 -5.94 -2.87 -10.74
C TRP A 150 -7.09 -3.21 -11.72
N TYR A 151 -7.05 -2.59 -12.90
CA TYR A 151 -7.87 -2.93 -14.07
C TYR A 151 -9.40 -2.83 -13.85
N SER A 152 -10.14 -3.94 -14.02
CA SER A 152 -11.60 -3.96 -14.10
C SER A 152 -12.31 -4.11 -12.74
N ASP A 153 -11.57 -4.44 -11.70
CA ASP A 153 -12.07 -4.60 -10.33
C ASP A 153 -11.38 -3.55 -9.47
N LEU A 154 -12.12 -2.48 -9.15
CA LEU A 154 -11.63 -1.35 -8.39
C LEU A 154 -12.22 -1.41 -6.98
N PRO A 155 -11.51 -1.99 -6.00
CA PRO A 155 -12.07 -2.27 -4.67
C PRO A 155 -12.25 -0.99 -3.83
N LEU A 156 -11.69 0.14 -4.25
CA LEU A 156 -11.52 1.36 -3.46
C LEU A 156 -12.82 1.85 -2.80
N ALA A 157 -13.93 1.93 -3.52
CA ALA A 157 -15.20 2.35 -2.95
C ALA A 157 -15.64 1.43 -1.78
N GLU A 158 -15.56 0.12 -1.96
CA GLU A 158 -15.90 -0.85 -0.91
C GLU A 158 -14.90 -0.80 0.25
N GLU A 159 -13.61 -0.60 -0.02
CA GLU A 159 -12.58 -0.44 1.01
C GLU A 159 -12.85 0.79 1.87
N ILE A 160 -13.10 1.95 1.26
CA ILE A 160 -13.40 3.20 1.97
C ILE A 160 -14.66 3.06 2.84
N GLU A 161 -15.74 2.51 2.28
CA GLU A 161 -16.99 2.32 3.04
C GLU A 161 -16.80 1.36 4.21
N MET A 162 -16.07 0.26 4.01
CA MET A 162 -15.80 -0.69 5.08
C MET A 162 -14.93 -0.09 6.17
N ILE A 163 -13.92 0.70 5.80
CA ILE A 163 -13.02 1.35 6.75
C ILE A 163 -13.79 2.34 7.62
N PHE A 164 -14.51 3.27 7.00
CA PHE A 164 -15.29 4.25 7.75
C PHE A 164 -16.48 3.64 8.50
N GLY A 165 -17.01 2.50 8.05
CA GLY A 165 -18.09 1.79 8.73
C GLY A 165 -17.64 0.99 9.97
N SER A 166 -16.36 0.63 10.07
CA SER A 166 -15.89 -0.32 11.09
C SER A 166 -14.81 0.22 12.03
N TRP A 167 -14.10 1.30 11.65
CA TRP A 167 -13.05 1.91 12.46
C TRP A 167 -13.34 3.37 12.78
N ARG A 168 -12.97 3.79 13.98
CA ARG A 168 -13.02 5.19 14.42
C ARG A 168 -11.63 5.81 14.33
N ARG A 169 -11.60 7.13 14.10
CA ARG A 169 -10.35 7.91 14.01
C ARG A 169 -9.33 7.29 13.04
N SER A 170 -9.83 6.64 11.99
CA SER A 170 -9.00 6.05 10.94
C SER A 170 -8.42 7.14 10.07
N VAL A 171 -7.14 7.00 9.72
CA VAL A 171 -6.49 7.80 8.69
C VAL A 171 -6.21 6.88 7.50
N ILE A 172 -6.72 7.26 6.33
CA ILE A 172 -6.60 6.47 5.09
C ILE A 172 -5.72 7.25 4.13
N MET A 173 -4.65 6.66 3.61
CA MET A 173 -3.90 7.19 2.48
C MET A 173 -4.15 6.31 1.26
N ILE A 174 -4.55 6.92 0.15
CA ILE A 174 -4.83 6.22 -1.11
C ILE A 174 -3.72 6.58 -2.10
N ASP A 175 -3.05 5.56 -2.65
CA ASP A 175 -2.05 5.73 -3.70
C ASP A 175 -2.69 6.04 -5.06
N ASP A 176 -1.88 6.52 -6.00
CA ASP A 176 -2.23 6.71 -7.41
C ASP A 176 -3.42 7.65 -7.63
N PHE A 177 -3.60 8.63 -6.73
CA PHE A 177 -4.74 9.54 -6.70
C PHE A 177 -4.39 10.94 -7.22
N ALA A 178 -5.29 11.55 -7.97
CA ALA A 178 -5.11 12.88 -8.54
C ALA A 178 -4.97 13.95 -7.45
N VAL A 179 -3.98 14.83 -7.58
CA VAL A 179 -3.75 15.93 -6.65
C VAL A 179 -4.25 17.24 -7.30
N PRO A 180 -5.37 17.82 -6.84
CA PRO A 180 -5.97 18.98 -7.50
C PRO A 180 -5.02 20.17 -7.59
N GLY A 181 -4.81 20.68 -8.80
CA GLY A 181 -3.93 21.82 -9.07
C GLY A 181 -2.43 21.49 -9.12
N ASP A 182 -2.05 20.22 -9.18
CA ASP A 182 -0.66 19.77 -9.28
C ASP A 182 -0.47 18.77 -10.44
N SER A 183 0.79 18.44 -10.76
CA SER A 183 1.16 17.59 -11.89
C SER A 183 1.55 16.16 -11.47
N TYR A 184 1.11 15.70 -10.29
CA TYR A 184 1.26 14.31 -9.89
C TYR A 184 0.51 13.41 -10.87
N SER A 185 1.14 12.31 -11.28
CA SER A 185 0.47 11.27 -12.06
C SER A 185 -0.45 10.44 -11.17
N TYR A 186 -1.52 9.90 -11.73
CA TYR A 186 -2.54 9.11 -11.04
C TYR A 186 -3.08 8.04 -11.97
N ASP A 187 -3.96 7.17 -11.48
CA ASP A 187 -4.58 6.12 -12.27
C ASP A 187 -5.91 6.55 -12.89
N ASP A 188 -6.05 6.17 -14.16
CA ASP A 188 -7.25 6.34 -14.97
C ASP A 188 -7.58 5.00 -15.62
N TYR A 189 -8.64 4.35 -15.14
CA TYR A 189 -9.15 3.09 -15.68
C TYR A 189 -10.30 3.28 -16.68
N GLY A 190 -10.58 4.52 -17.09
CA GLY A 190 -11.67 4.89 -17.96
C GLY A 190 -12.82 5.60 -17.24
N PRO A 191 -13.95 5.85 -17.95
CA PRO A 191 -15.05 6.66 -17.44
C PRO A 191 -15.60 6.15 -16.10
N GLY A 192 -15.65 7.04 -15.09
CA GLY A 192 -16.14 6.72 -13.74
C GLY A 192 -15.16 5.91 -12.88
N ALA A 193 -13.96 5.61 -13.39
CA ALA A 193 -12.92 4.85 -12.69
C ALA A 193 -11.57 5.58 -12.71
N VAL A 194 -11.62 6.91 -12.66
CA VAL A 194 -10.45 7.78 -12.48
C VAL A 194 -10.26 8.03 -11.00
N LEU A 195 -9.06 7.84 -10.47
CA LEU A 195 -8.79 8.09 -9.05
C LEU A 195 -8.64 9.59 -8.79
N ASN A 196 -9.76 10.27 -8.57
CA ASN A 196 -9.83 11.72 -8.38
C ASN A 196 -11.03 12.13 -7.47
N ASP A 197 -11.20 13.43 -7.27
CA ASP A 197 -12.26 13.95 -6.40
C ASP A 197 -13.67 13.60 -6.88
N GLU A 198 -13.89 13.53 -8.19
CA GLU A 198 -15.19 13.14 -8.76
C GLU A 198 -15.54 11.70 -8.36
N TYR A 199 -14.56 10.79 -8.36
CA TYR A 199 -14.75 9.43 -7.86
C TYR A 199 -15.16 9.42 -6.39
N LEU A 200 -14.47 10.18 -5.54
CA LEU A 200 -14.81 10.29 -4.12
C LEU A 200 -16.19 10.94 -3.90
N ASP A 201 -16.59 11.88 -4.75
CA ASP A 201 -17.91 12.52 -4.69
C ASP A 201 -19.03 11.51 -4.96
N THR A 202 -18.80 10.51 -5.82
CA THR A 202 -19.79 9.46 -6.10
C THR A 202 -20.14 8.60 -4.88
N LEU A 203 -19.28 8.56 -3.86
CA LEU A 203 -19.55 7.85 -2.61
C LEU A 203 -20.60 8.56 -1.74
N GLY A 204 -20.92 9.82 -2.02
CA GLY A 204 -21.98 10.56 -1.32
C GLY A 204 -21.68 10.87 0.15
N ARG A 205 -20.41 10.78 0.57
CA ARG A 205 -19.97 11.01 1.96
C ARG A 205 -19.65 12.48 2.22
N SER A 206 -20.47 13.12 3.04
CA SER A 206 -20.26 14.52 3.47
C SER A 206 -19.30 14.68 4.65
N ASP A 207 -19.04 13.60 5.39
CA ASP A 207 -18.14 13.55 6.54
C ASP A 207 -16.68 13.25 6.14
N MET A 208 -16.43 12.91 4.87
CA MET A 208 -15.11 12.56 4.37
C MET A 208 -14.27 13.81 4.10
N LEU A 209 -13.38 14.12 5.02
CA LEU A 209 -12.38 15.18 4.87
C LEU A 209 -11.23 14.69 3.99
N ARG A 210 -10.74 15.56 3.11
CA ARG A 210 -9.71 15.25 2.11
C ARG A 210 -8.49 16.16 2.30
N PHE A 211 -7.31 15.58 2.24
CA PHE A 211 -6.04 16.28 2.33
C PHE A 211 -5.10 15.78 1.26
N TYR A 212 -4.33 16.69 0.65
CA TYR A 212 -3.38 16.38 -0.41
C TYR A 212 -1.96 16.77 0.00
N PRO A 213 -0.93 16.19 -0.63
CA PRO A 213 0.44 16.65 -0.47
C PRO A 213 0.56 18.16 -0.70
N SER A 214 1.28 18.84 0.20
CA SER A 214 1.67 20.23 0.03
C SER A 214 2.93 20.39 -0.84
N LEU A 215 3.79 19.35 -0.88
CA LEU A 215 4.99 19.32 -1.72
C LEU A 215 4.59 19.19 -3.19
N PRO A 216 4.98 20.14 -4.07
CA PRO A 216 4.64 20.04 -5.48
C PRO A 216 5.33 18.88 -6.19
N ALA A 217 4.67 18.26 -7.18
CA ALA A 217 5.25 17.15 -7.95
C ALA A 217 6.57 17.53 -8.65
N ALA A 218 6.74 18.80 -8.98
CA ALA A 218 7.98 19.33 -9.55
C ALA A 218 9.18 19.19 -8.60
N GLN A 219 8.94 19.20 -7.29
CA GLN A 219 9.96 19.11 -6.23
C GLN A 219 10.08 17.70 -5.63
N GLU A 220 9.19 16.78 -5.97
CA GLU A 220 9.21 15.39 -5.50
C GLU A 220 10.23 14.52 -6.28
N THR A 221 10.69 13.43 -5.66
CA THR A 221 11.55 12.41 -6.25
C THR A 221 10.72 11.22 -6.78
N GLY A 222 11.39 10.17 -7.27
CA GLY A 222 10.73 8.91 -7.59
C GLY A 222 9.69 9.03 -8.71
N ALA A 223 8.61 8.27 -8.59
CA ALA A 223 7.62 8.14 -9.66
C ALA A 223 6.61 9.31 -9.78
N LYS A 224 6.60 10.26 -8.84
CA LYS A 224 5.69 11.42 -8.86
C LYS A 224 4.22 11.02 -8.98
N ARG A 225 3.83 9.99 -8.23
CA ARG A 225 2.46 9.49 -8.12
C ARG A 225 1.75 10.25 -7.00
N GLY A 226 0.54 10.70 -7.28
CA GLY A 226 -0.26 11.46 -6.33
C GLY A 226 -0.88 10.58 -5.27
N CYS A 227 -1.31 11.18 -4.17
CA CYS A 227 -2.08 10.50 -3.14
C CYS A 227 -3.09 11.47 -2.52
N VAL A 228 -4.08 10.90 -1.84
CA VAL A 228 -5.01 11.63 -0.98
C VAL A 228 -5.02 10.99 0.41
N VAL A 229 -5.16 11.82 1.43
CA VAL A 229 -5.36 11.39 2.81
C VAL A 229 -6.79 11.73 3.23
N LEU A 230 -7.50 10.74 3.76
CA LEU A 230 -8.88 10.83 4.19
C LEU A 230 -9.04 10.60 5.69
N CYS A 231 -10.01 11.28 6.29
CA CYS A 231 -10.52 10.95 7.62
C CYS A 231 -11.99 11.36 7.75
N GLY A 232 -12.73 10.72 8.66
CA GLY A 232 -14.13 11.07 8.99
C GLY A 232 -14.30 11.79 10.33
N ASP A 233 -13.28 11.73 11.19
CA ASP A 233 -13.34 12.32 12.54
C ASP A 233 -12.88 13.80 12.52
N PRO A 234 -13.68 14.75 13.06
CA PRO A 234 -13.34 16.17 13.01
C PRO A 234 -12.05 16.56 13.75
N ASP A 235 -11.73 15.93 14.88
CA ASP A 235 -10.47 16.22 15.61
C ASP A 235 -9.26 15.73 14.81
N THR A 236 -9.35 14.52 14.26
CA THR A 236 -8.38 13.97 13.31
C THR A 236 -8.17 14.92 12.13
N GLY A 237 -9.27 15.44 11.56
CA GLY A 237 -9.22 16.42 10.46
C GLY A 237 -8.51 17.72 10.85
N LEU A 238 -8.81 18.28 12.02
CA LEU A 238 -8.16 19.50 12.52
C LEU A 238 -6.66 19.32 12.78
N ARG A 239 -6.24 18.12 13.16
CA ARG A 239 -4.84 17.78 13.39
C ARG A 239 -4.10 17.55 12.07
N LEU A 240 -4.71 16.81 11.12
CA LEU A 240 -4.20 16.65 9.76
C LEU A 240 -4.02 18.00 9.04
N SER A 241 -4.97 18.94 9.21
CA SER A 241 -4.90 20.26 8.59
C SER A 241 -3.72 21.13 9.08
N LYS A 242 -3.07 20.74 10.19
CA LYS A 242 -1.90 21.44 10.75
C LYS A 242 -0.58 20.82 10.31
N LEU A 243 -0.59 19.65 9.68
CA LEU A 243 0.63 19.00 9.20
C LEU A 243 1.19 19.78 8.01
N PRO A 244 2.47 20.17 8.02
CA PRO A 244 3.05 20.98 6.94
C PRO A 244 3.13 20.22 5.62
N GLY A 245 3.18 18.88 5.66
CA GLY A 245 3.14 18.02 4.46
C GLY A 245 1.77 17.92 3.78
N LEU A 246 0.72 18.49 4.38
CA LEU A 246 -0.65 18.42 3.88
C LEU A 246 -1.22 19.80 3.59
N ARG A 247 -2.17 19.83 2.65
CA ARG A 247 -3.08 20.94 2.42
C ARG A 247 -4.50 20.41 2.31
N THR A 248 -5.47 21.18 2.81
CA THR A 248 -6.88 20.80 2.78
C THR A 248 -7.42 20.81 1.36
N GLY A 249 -8.21 19.80 1.03
CA GLY A 249 -9.03 19.76 -0.17
C GLY A 249 -10.24 20.68 -0.08
N THR A 250 -10.82 21.02 -1.23
CA THR A 250 -12.18 21.54 -1.27
C THR A 250 -13.15 20.40 -1.00
N THR A 251 -13.85 20.44 0.14
CA THR A 251 -15.08 19.63 0.32
C THR A 251 -16.10 20.12 -0.71
N PRO A 252 -16.87 19.24 -1.38
CA PRO A 252 -17.98 19.69 -2.20
C PRO A 252 -18.87 20.59 -1.36
N SER A 253 -19.01 21.85 -1.77
CA SER A 253 -19.98 22.75 -1.16
C SER A 253 -21.34 22.08 -1.33
N GLY A 254 -21.91 21.61 -0.23
CA GLY A 254 -23.23 21.00 -0.22
C GLY A 254 -24.19 21.94 -0.94
N GLY A 255 -24.64 21.52 -2.12
CA GLY A 255 -25.66 22.22 -2.87
C GLY A 255 -26.96 22.12 -2.09
N LEU A 256 -27.17 23.06 -1.16
CA LEU A 256 -28.50 23.44 -0.72
C LEU A 256 -29.05 24.36 -1.82
N GLY A 257 -29.63 23.72 -2.85
CA GLY A 257 -30.56 24.32 -3.78
C GLY A 257 -31.95 23.74 -3.53
#